data_AF-A0A350WNH6-F1
#
_entry.id   AF-A0A350WNH6-F1
#
_cell.length_a   1.000
_cell.length_b   1.000
_cell.length_c   1.000
_cell.angle_alpha   90.00
_cell.angle_beta   90.00
_cell.angle_gamma   90.00
#
_symmetry.space_group_name_H-M   'P 1'
#
loop_
_entity.id
_entity.type
_entity.pdbx_description
1 polymer ?
#
loop_
_entity_poly.entity_id
_entity_poly.type
_entity_poly.pdbx_seq_one_letter_code
_entity_poly.pdbx_strand_id
1 'polypeptide(L)' 'GPKPRRVHMRTPSFDNLSVLPELVKGHLVADLVAILSSTDIVLGDIDR' A
#
# COMPACT_ATOMS: atom_id res chain seq x y z
N GLY A 1 -6.70 23.73 -23.24
CA GLY A 1 -8.10 23.59 -22.78
C GLY A 1 -8.12 23.61 -21.26
N PRO A 2 -9.27 23.80 -20.61
CA PRO A 2 -9.39 24.01 -19.16
C PRO A 2 -9.10 22.75 -18.30
N LYS A 3 -8.68 21.64 -18.92
CA LYS A 3 -8.41 20.38 -18.22
C LYS A 3 -6.93 20.01 -18.30
N PRO A 4 -6.35 19.45 -17.22
CA PRO A 4 -4.97 19.00 -17.22
C PRO A 4 -4.76 17.86 -18.20
N ARG A 5 -3.60 17.85 -18.86
CA ARG A 5 -3.20 16.78 -19.81
C ARG A 5 -2.90 15.45 -19.13
N ARG A 6 -2.39 15.49 -17.88
CA ARG A 6 -2.13 14.33 -17.02
C ARG A 6 -2.13 14.79 -15.57
N VAL A 7 -2.66 13.96 -14.68
CA VAL A 7 -2.53 14.13 -13.22
C VAL A 7 -1.85 12.87 -12.70
N HIS A 8 -0.81 13.05 -11.89
CA HIS A 8 -0.17 11.96 -11.16
C HIS A 8 -0.31 12.26 -9.67
N MET A 9 -0.87 11.31 -8.93
CA MET A 9 -1.10 11.41 -7.50
C MET A 9 -0.24 10.34 -6.84
N ARG A 10 0.59 10.71 -5.86
CA ARG A 10 1.37 9.76 -5.07
C ARG A 10 0.61 9.49 -3.78
N THR A 11 0.10 8.28 -3.61
CA THR A 11 -0.61 7.85 -2.41
C THR A 11 0.38 7.25 -1.40
N PRO A 12 0.18 7.48 -0.09
CA PRO A 12 1.06 6.95 0.95
C PRO A 12 1.00 5.43 1.04
N SER A 13 -0.18 4.84 0.79
CA SER A 13 -0.38 3.38 0.86
C SER A 13 0.41 2.61 -0.20
N PHE A 14 0.71 3.22 -1.35
CA PHE A 14 1.52 2.60 -2.40
C PHE A 14 2.97 2.37 -1.95
N ASP A 15 3.57 3.37 -1.29
CA ASP A 15 4.94 3.24 -0.77
C ASP A 15 4.99 2.33 0.47
N ASN A 16 3.98 2.41 1.35
CA ASN A 16 3.92 1.56 2.54
C ASN A 16 3.86 0.06 2.19
N LEU A 17 3.22 -0.31 1.09
CA LEU A 17 3.16 -1.69 0.61
C LEU A 17 4.56 -2.26 0.28
N SER A 18 5.50 -1.41 -0.15
CA SER A 18 6.85 -1.86 -0.52
C SER A 18 7.65 -2.45 0.65
N VAL A 19 7.30 -2.09 1.90
CA VAL A 19 7.95 -2.56 3.12
C VAL A 19 7.37 -3.90 3.60
N LEU A 20 6.17 -4.26 3.12
CA LEU A 20 5.46 -5.48 3.53
C LEU A 20 6.29 -6.77 3.34
N PRO A 21 7.01 -7.00 2.22
CA PRO A 21 7.81 -8.21 2.03
C PRO A 21 8.94 -8.36 3.04
N GLU A 22 9.45 -7.27 3.60
CA GLU A 22 10.46 -7.32 4.66
C GLU A 22 9.83 -7.61 6.01
N LEU A 23 8.67 -7.01 6.29
CA LEU A 23 7.93 -7.19 7.54
C LEU A 23 7.37 -8.60 7.73
N VAL A 24 7.03 -9.31 6.65
CA VAL A 24 6.39 -10.64 6.74
C VAL A 24 7.39 -11.80 6.73
N LYS A 25 8.69 -11.53 6.50
CA LYS A 25 9.73 -12.58 6.48
C LYS A 25 9.88 -13.20 7.86
N GLY A 26 9.77 -14.53 7.92
CA GLY A 26 9.92 -15.29 9.16
C GLY A 26 8.67 -15.32 10.05
N HIS A 27 7.58 -14.69 9.63
CA HIS A 27 6.30 -14.71 10.33
C HIS A 27 5.36 -15.80 9.80
N LEU A 28 4.34 -16.15 10.60
CA LEU A 28 3.32 -17.10 10.19
C LEU A 28 2.31 -16.46 9.24
N VAL A 29 1.58 -17.29 8.47
CA VAL A 29 0.48 -16.81 7.61
C VAL A 29 -0.60 -16.11 8.43
N ALA A 30 -0.80 -16.49 9.69
CA ALA A 30 -1.74 -15.81 10.58
C ALA A 30 -1.27 -14.38 10.93
N ASP A 31 0.04 -14.18 11.10
CA ASP A 31 0.63 -12.88 11.44
C ASP A 31 0.55 -11.90 10.26
N LEU A 32 0.48 -12.41 9.03
CA LEU A 32 0.29 -11.58 7.83
C LEU A 32 -0.96 -10.69 7.95
N VAL A 33 -2.06 -11.23 8.47
CA VAL A 33 -3.32 -10.49 8.65
C VAL A 33 -3.15 -9.38 9.68
N ALA A 34 -2.45 -9.65 10.77
CA ALA A 34 -2.17 -8.66 11.82
C ALA A 34 -1.23 -7.56 11.30
N ILE A 35 -0.19 -7.93 10.55
CA ILE A 35 0.76 -6.99 9.93
C ILE A 35 0.01 -6.08 8.97
N LEU A 36 -0.79 -6.63 8.05
CA LEU A 36 -1.59 -5.85 7.10
C LEU A 36 -2.57 -4.87 7.79
N SER A 37 -3.17 -5.30 8.90
CA SER A 37 -4.07 -4.45 9.69
C SER A 37 -3.33 -3.34 10.45
N SER A 38 -2.06 -3.58 10.81
CA SER A 38 -1.20 -2.61 11.49
C SER A 38 -0.66 -1.53 10.54
N THR A 39 -0.37 -1.87 9.29
CA THR A 39 0.13 -0.92 8.28
C THR A 39 -0.93 -0.01 7.67
N ASP A 40 -2.22 -0.26 7.93
CA ASP A 40 -3.36 0.54 7.46
C ASP A 40 -3.32 0.86 5.96
N ILE A 41 -3.20 -0.18 5.12
CA ILE A 41 -3.21 -0.02 3.67
C ILE A 41 -4.63 0.07 3.12
N VAL A 42 -4.90 1.12 2.34
CA VAL A 42 -6.16 1.24 1.59
C VAL A 42 -5.96 0.69 0.18
N LEU A 43 -6.58 -0.44 -0.13
CA LEU A 43 -6.42 -1.10 -1.44
C LEU A 43 -6.86 -0.19 -2.61
N GLY A 44 -7.89 0.63 -2.39
CA GLY A 44 -8.35 1.61 -3.39
C GLY A 44 -7.38 2.75 -3.71
N ASP A 45 -6.36 2.96 -2.87
CA ASP A 45 -5.27 3.92 -3.08
C ASP A 45 -4.06 3.30 -3.77
N ILE A 46 -3.92 1.97 -3.72
CA ILE A 46 -2.80 1.21 -4.29
C ILE A 46 -3.07 0.82 -5.75
N ASP A 47 -4.32 0.46 -6.08
CA ASP A 47 -4.72 -0.08 -7.39
C ASP A 47 -5.00 1.00 -8.46
N ARG A 48 -4.69 2.28 -8.17
CA ARG A 48 -5.01 3.44 -9.02
C ARG A 48 -3.92 3.83 -10.00
#